data_AF-A0A936TR89-F1
#
_entry.id   AF-A0A936TR89-F1
#
_cell.length_a   1.000
_cell.length_b   1.000
_cell.length_c   1.000
_cell.angle_alpha   90.00
_cell.angle_beta   90.00
_cell.angle_gamma   90.00
#
_symmetry.space_group_name_H-M   'P 1'
#
loop_
_entity.id
_entity.type
_entity.pdbx_description
1 polymer ?
#
loop_
_entity_poly.entity_id
_entity_poly.type
_entity_poly.pdbx_seq_one_letter_code
_entity_poly.pdbx_strand_id
1 'polypeptide(L)'
;MIRTLASIALAILTLCLSGPIAAQAEPHRATRLGNPATRFADPLKTPEDLRRTLLSEALRDDVVKVLRLSGYNGDIEDFRRAAGNAPVRELRIPVGSVLPAMSTRTKGKVDLLRNVLWAGKKPIDAYEFSFISGEHRYRVVTPKACGNFWVEEQLPRPRHELALSCEAPGESTQPHLVGVCCTLRNSGDLGEPQAVLTLPMPAGARVRCVSGGADTSDDTRLSWKFDDFAPGAKRTVCATFVPEQPGRVVFEGSATGKRAAGVSSQSETRVATMPAELLEVVAETDPVKVGGEATYLVRVRNPGAQPLTNVRIVARLADGQRYSGGSGATPVTTADDGRILPAAVARLAPGEQLEWRIVAKTDKAGEVSLHVTLEADEFFCPVEKTRAVARN
;
A
#
# COMPACT_ATOMS: atom_id res chain seq x y z
N MET A 1 98.76 3.62 30.86
CA MET A 1 99.02 2.16 30.80
C MET A 1 97.74 1.41 31.12
N ILE A 2 97.26 0.62 30.16
CA ILE A 2 96.55 -0.66 30.30
C ILE A 2 95.28 -0.73 31.17
N ARG A 3 94.15 -0.79 30.43
CA ARG A 3 92.98 -1.70 30.52
C ARG A 3 92.23 -1.89 31.85
N THR A 4 90.91 -1.63 31.80
CA THR A 4 89.91 -2.72 31.76
C THR A 4 88.57 -2.24 31.21
N LEU A 5 88.06 -2.96 30.22
CA LEU A 5 86.71 -2.87 29.66
C LEU A 5 85.71 -3.60 30.57
N ALA A 6 84.49 -3.09 30.69
CA ALA A 6 83.33 -3.90 31.05
C ALA A 6 82.12 -3.46 30.21
N SER A 7 81.76 -4.32 29.26
CA SER A 7 80.66 -4.19 28.31
C SER A 7 79.33 -4.45 29.01
N ILE A 8 78.37 -3.52 28.89
CA ILE A 8 76.98 -3.75 29.30
C ILE A 8 76.21 -4.19 28.06
N ALA A 9 75.87 -5.48 27.99
CA ALA A 9 75.01 -6.05 26.96
C ALA A 9 73.53 -5.78 27.32
N LEU A 10 72.84 -5.03 26.46
CA LEU A 10 71.39 -4.79 26.56
C LEU A 10 70.66 -5.97 25.90
N ALA A 11 70.13 -6.89 26.71
CA ALA A 11 69.27 -7.97 26.23
C ALA A 11 67.86 -7.42 25.96
N ILE A 12 67.50 -7.23 24.69
CA ILE A 12 66.12 -6.97 24.27
C ILE A 12 65.37 -8.30 24.31
N LEU A 13 64.57 -8.50 25.35
CA LEU A 13 63.65 -9.62 25.47
C LEU A 13 62.40 -9.30 24.63
N THR A 14 62.37 -9.73 23.37
CA THR A 14 61.13 -9.76 22.56
C THR A 14 60.17 -10.79 23.15
N LEU A 15 59.23 -10.32 23.96
CA LEU A 15 58.11 -11.11 24.47
C LEU A 15 57.12 -11.33 23.30
N CYS A 16 57.27 -12.45 22.58
CA CYS A 16 56.23 -12.90 21.66
C CYS A 16 54.98 -13.28 22.47
N LEU A 17 54.00 -12.38 22.51
CA LEU A 17 52.64 -12.67 22.95
C LEU A 17 51.97 -13.59 21.93
N SER A 18 52.30 -14.88 21.98
CA SER A 18 51.49 -15.93 21.38
C SER A 18 50.25 -16.12 22.28
N GLY A 19 49.24 -15.28 22.07
CA GLY A 19 47.91 -15.57 22.57
C GLY A 19 47.43 -16.92 21.99
N PRO A 20 46.62 -17.70 22.71
CA PRO A 20 46.11 -18.95 22.19
C PRO A 20 45.28 -18.65 20.94
N ILE A 21 45.74 -19.10 19.78
CA ILE A 21 44.91 -19.22 18.59
C ILE A 21 43.79 -20.16 19.00
N ALA A 22 42.56 -19.65 19.08
CA ALA A 22 41.40 -20.50 19.26
C ALA A 22 41.41 -21.53 18.13
N ALA A 23 41.65 -22.80 18.46
CA ALA A 23 41.59 -23.89 17.51
C ALA A 23 40.15 -23.93 16.98
N GLN A 24 39.93 -23.38 15.78
CA GLN A 24 38.69 -23.62 15.06
C GLN A 24 38.63 -25.12 14.81
N ALA A 25 37.63 -25.79 15.38
CA ALA A 25 37.40 -27.20 15.12
C ALA A 25 37.35 -27.43 13.60
N GLU A 26 38.09 -28.41 13.10
CA GLU A 26 38.13 -28.70 11.67
C GLU A 26 36.70 -28.92 11.14
N PRO A 27 36.35 -28.33 9.99
CA PRO A 27 35.01 -28.44 9.44
C PRO A 27 34.66 -29.90 9.15
N HIS A 28 33.43 -30.30 9.44
CA HIS A 28 32.97 -31.66 9.15
C HIS A 28 32.99 -31.90 7.64
N ARG A 29 33.86 -32.78 7.16
CA ARG A 29 34.08 -32.97 5.72
C ARG A 29 33.13 -34.02 5.14
N ALA A 30 32.13 -33.57 4.38
CA ALA A 30 31.19 -34.44 3.68
C ALA A 30 31.59 -34.64 2.21
N THR A 31 31.73 -35.90 1.76
CA THR A 31 32.12 -36.25 0.37
C THR A 31 31.01 -36.91 -0.44
N ARG A 32 29.96 -37.39 0.25
CA ARG A 32 28.80 -38.07 -0.34
C ARG A 32 27.54 -37.74 0.48
N LEU A 33 26.41 -37.57 -0.21
CA LEU A 33 25.09 -37.42 0.40
C LEU A 33 24.19 -38.62 0.06
N GLY A 34 23.14 -38.81 0.86
CA GLY A 34 22.09 -39.80 0.59
C GLY A 34 22.31 -41.19 1.18
N ASN A 35 23.29 -41.36 2.08
CA ASN A 35 23.47 -42.63 2.79
C ASN A 35 22.20 -42.94 3.62
N PRO A 36 21.52 -44.09 3.39
CA PRO A 36 20.31 -44.46 4.13
C PRO A 36 20.48 -44.51 5.65
N ALA A 37 21.70 -44.72 6.16
CA ALA A 37 21.98 -44.78 7.60
C ALA A 37 22.04 -43.39 8.28
N THR A 38 22.15 -42.31 7.51
CA THR A 38 22.34 -40.93 8.02
C THR A 38 21.37 -39.92 7.40
N ARG A 39 20.59 -40.32 6.40
CA ARG A 39 19.60 -39.45 5.75
C ARG A 39 18.41 -39.21 6.68
N PHE A 40 17.92 -37.97 6.70
CA PHE A 40 16.76 -37.57 7.48
C PHE A 40 15.48 -38.16 6.89
N ALA A 41 15.37 -38.14 5.56
CA ALA A 41 14.25 -38.69 4.81
C ALA A 41 14.71 -39.25 3.46
N ASP A 42 13.78 -39.83 2.71
CA ASP A 42 14.04 -40.31 1.35
C ASP A 42 14.42 -39.16 0.42
N PRO A 43 15.20 -39.43 -0.65
CA PRO A 43 15.59 -38.40 -1.61
C PRO A 43 14.38 -37.70 -2.23
N LEU A 44 14.45 -36.37 -2.28
CA LEU A 44 13.39 -35.48 -2.75
C LEU A 44 13.47 -35.31 -4.27
N LYS A 45 12.36 -35.51 -4.98
CA LYS A 45 12.27 -35.30 -6.43
C LYS A 45 11.49 -34.04 -6.76
N THR A 46 10.43 -33.74 -6.02
CA THR A 46 9.61 -32.54 -6.22
C THR A 46 9.53 -31.68 -4.95
N PRO A 47 9.10 -30.42 -5.05
CA PRO A 47 8.77 -29.61 -3.88
C PRO A 47 7.76 -30.28 -2.94
N GLU A 48 6.80 -31.04 -3.47
CA GLU A 48 5.78 -31.74 -2.67
C GLU A 48 6.40 -32.84 -1.80
N ASP A 49 7.48 -33.49 -2.25
CA ASP A 49 8.24 -34.42 -1.41
C ASP A 49 8.82 -33.70 -0.18
N LEU A 50 9.34 -32.48 -0.36
CA LEU A 50 9.83 -31.66 0.74
C LEU A 50 8.71 -31.30 1.71
N ARG A 51 7.56 -30.82 1.19
CA ARG A 51 6.40 -30.46 2.03
C ARG A 51 5.94 -31.65 2.85
N ARG A 52 5.74 -32.81 2.20
CA ARG A 52 5.36 -34.06 2.87
C ARG A 52 6.36 -34.48 3.94
N THR A 53 7.65 -34.34 3.69
CA THR A 53 8.69 -34.66 4.68
C THR A 53 8.62 -33.74 5.89
N LEU A 54 8.60 -32.43 5.68
CA LEU A 54 8.63 -31.44 6.77
C LEU A 54 7.32 -31.37 7.56
N LEU A 55 6.20 -31.78 6.96
CA LEU A 55 4.87 -31.81 7.60
C LEU A 55 4.45 -33.20 8.08
N SER A 56 5.33 -34.20 7.97
CA SER A 56 5.02 -35.55 8.42
C SER A 56 4.76 -35.59 9.93
N GLU A 57 3.62 -36.12 10.35
CA GLU A 57 3.33 -36.33 11.78
C GLU A 57 4.32 -37.33 12.41
N ALA A 58 4.79 -38.33 11.63
CA ALA A 58 5.77 -39.31 12.11
C ALA A 58 7.17 -38.71 12.35
N LEU A 59 7.51 -37.61 11.65
CA LEU A 59 8.79 -36.91 11.80
C LEU A 59 8.64 -35.59 12.57
N ARG A 60 7.48 -35.29 13.15
CA ARG A 60 7.18 -33.99 13.74
C ARG A 60 8.20 -33.58 14.80
N ASP A 61 8.46 -34.45 15.76
CA ASP A 61 9.40 -34.18 16.86
C ASP A 61 10.84 -34.05 16.36
N ASP A 62 11.21 -34.89 15.39
CA ASP A 62 12.51 -34.86 14.73
C ASP A 62 12.72 -33.52 13.98
N VAL A 63 11.70 -33.06 13.25
CA VAL A 63 11.72 -31.77 12.54
C VAL A 63 11.85 -30.63 13.54
N VAL A 64 11.02 -30.59 14.57
CA VAL A 64 11.09 -29.57 15.64
C VAL A 64 12.47 -29.56 16.28
N LYS A 65 13.06 -30.74 16.55
CA LYS A 65 14.41 -30.84 17.10
C LYS A 65 15.47 -30.26 16.16
N VAL A 66 15.42 -30.55 14.86
CA VAL A 66 16.33 -29.91 13.87
C VAL A 66 16.17 -28.40 13.87
N LEU A 67 14.95 -27.88 13.91
CA LEU A 67 14.69 -26.44 13.96
C LEU A 67 15.38 -25.81 15.18
N ARG A 68 15.15 -26.36 16.38
CA ARG A 68 15.76 -25.84 17.61
C ARG A 68 17.27 -25.96 17.62
N LEU A 69 17.83 -27.09 17.17
CA LEU A 69 19.29 -27.25 17.02
C LEU A 69 19.87 -26.24 16.03
N SER A 70 19.13 -25.89 14.98
CA SER A 70 19.55 -24.90 13.97
C SER A 70 19.48 -23.45 14.50
N GLY A 71 18.96 -23.24 15.71
CA GLY A 71 18.80 -21.91 16.31
C GLY A 71 17.50 -21.21 15.91
N TYR A 72 16.54 -21.92 15.30
CA TYR A 72 15.22 -21.36 15.05
C TYR A 72 14.46 -21.16 16.36
N ASN A 73 14.21 -19.91 16.73
CA ASN A 73 13.50 -19.52 17.95
C ASN A 73 12.07 -19.01 17.69
N GLY A 74 11.60 -19.06 16.45
CA GLY A 74 10.24 -18.66 16.09
C GLY A 74 9.16 -19.70 16.46
N ASP A 75 7.92 -19.38 16.10
CA ASP A 75 6.75 -20.22 16.29
C ASP A 75 6.78 -21.44 15.35
N ILE A 76 6.51 -22.63 15.87
CA ILE A 76 6.48 -23.85 15.05
C ILE A 76 5.34 -23.81 14.02
N GLU A 77 4.22 -23.16 14.33
CA GLU A 77 3.09 -23.06 13.40
C GLU A 77 3.40 -22.11 12.23
N ASP A 78 4.23 -21.08 12.42
CA ASP A 78 4.74 -20.26 11.32
C ASP A 78 5.59 -21.09 10.35
N PHE A 79 6.48 -21.92 10.91
CA PHE A 79 7.26 -22.86 10.11
C PHE A 79 6.37 -23.86 9.36
N ARG A 80 5.39 -24.47 10.04
CA ARG A 80 4.49 -25.46 9.41
C ARG A 80 3.68 -24.83 8.28
N ARG A 81 3.11 -23.64 8.50
CA ARG A 81 2.39 -22.89 7.48
C ARG A 81 3.30 -22.54 6.30
N ALA A 82 4.54 -22.14 6.55
CA ALA A 82 5.52 -21.87 5.50
C ALA A 82 5.92 -23.13 4.73
N ALA A 83 6.21 -24.24 5.42
CA ALA A 83 6.53 -25.52 4.80
C ALA A 83 5.37 -26.02 3.90
N GLY A 84 4.12 -25.71 4.25
CA GLY A 84 2.95 -26.02 3.42
C GLY A 84 2.73 -25.10 2.21
N ASN A 85 3.04 -23.81 2.32
CA ASN A 85 2.56 -22.80 1.37
C ASN A 85 3.64 -21.94 0.70
N ALA A 86 4.82 -21.79 1.31
CA ALA A 86 5.87 -20.91 0.79
C ALA A 86 6.35 -21.39 -0.59
N PRO A 87 6.67 -20.49 -1.53
CA PRO A 87 7.29 -20.86 -2.79
C PRO A 87 8.63 -21.57 -2.56
N VAL A 88 8.75 -22.79 -3.06
CA VAL A 88 10.00 -23.56 -2.98
C VAL A 88 10.83 -23.28 -4.23
N ARG A 89 12.11 -22.96 -4.03
CA ARG A 89 13.08 -22.71 -5.11
C ARG A 89 14.13 -23.80 -5.13
N GLU A 90 14.72 -24.01 -6.31
CA GLU A 90 15.89 -24.86 -6.45
C GLU A 90 17.16 -24.09 -6.14
N LEU A 91 18.07 -24.74 -5.41
CA LEU A 91 19.37 -24.22 -5.06
C LEU A 91 20.43 -25.23 -5.49
N ARG A 92 21.52 -24.75 -6.11
CA ARG A 92 22.69 -25.57 -6.42
C ARG A 92 23.87 -25.09 -5.59
N ILE A 93 24.31 -25.91 -4.64
CA ILE A 93 25.41 -25.58 -3.72
C ILE A 93 26.73 -26.08 -4.31
N PRO A 94 27.70 -25.20 -4.62
CA PRO A 94 28.97 -25.58 -5.23
C PRO A 94 29.82 -26.53 -4.38
N VAL A 95 30.69 -27.30 -5.04
CA VAL A 95 31.78 -28.02 -4.37
C VAL A 95 32.70 -27.01 -3.69
N GLY A 96 33.14 -27.31 -2.48
CA GLY A 96 33.98 -26.44 -1.64
C GLY A 96 33.19 -25.51 -0.72
N SER A 97 31.87 -25.43 -0.84
CA SER A 97 31.04 -24.64 0.09
C SER A 97 31.12 -25.19 1.51
N VAL A 98 31.21 -24.28 2.49
CA VAL A 98 31.04 -24.60 3.92
C VAL A 98 29.60 -24.28 4.28
N LEU A 99 28.83 -25.31 4.57
CA LEU A 99 27.45 -25.18 5.02
C LEU A 99 27.44 -24.84 6.51
N PRO A 100 26.60 -23.89 6.95
CA PRO A 100 26.55 -23.52 8.36
C PRO A 100 26.08 -24.69 9.22
N ALA A 101 25.15 -25.49 8.70
CA ALA A 101 24.69 -26.71 9.34
C ALA A 101 24.12 -27.72 8.33
N MET A 102 23.94 -28.96 8.79
CA MET A 102 23.15 -29.99 8.10
C MET A 102 22.66 -31.01 9.12
N SER A 103 21.35 -31.27 9.16
CA SER A 103 20.83 -32.33 10.02
C SER A 103 21.33 -33.71 9.59
N THR A 104 21.30 -34.66 10.51
CA THR A 104 21.53 -36.07 10.22
C THR A 104 20.61 -36.89 11.11
N ARG A 105 20.17 -38.05 10.61
CA ARG A 105 19.31 -38.95 11.37
C ARG A 105 19.87 -40.36 11.32
N THR A 106 20.31 -40.86 12.47
CA THR A 106 20.95 -42.19 12.58
C THR A 106 20.25 -43.01 13.65
N LYS A 107 19.72 -44.18 13.25
CA LYS A 107 18.96 -45.08 14.14
C LYS A 107 17.85 -44.35 14.92
N GLY A 108 17.13 -43.44 14.23
CA GLY A 108 16.06 -42.64 14.82
C GLY A 108 16.51 -41.46 15.69
N LYS A 109 17.82 -41.24 15.86
CA LYS A 109 18.35 -40.09 16.60
C LYS A 109 18.75 -38.98 15.65
N VAL A 110 18.18 -37.79 15.88
CA VAL A 110 18.52 -36.56 15.18
C VAL A 110 19.69 -35.85 15.84
N ASP A 111 20.61 -35.37 15.01
CA ASP A 111 21.72 -34.48 15.35
C ASP A 111 21.91 -33.41 14.26
N LEU A 112 22.71 -32.37 14.55
CA LEU A 112 23.00 -31.27 13.63
C LEU A 112 24.51 -31.08 13.47
N LEU A 113 25.03 -31.45 12.31
CA LEU A 113 26.41 -31.18 11.94
C LEU A 113 26.57 -29.68 11.68
N ARG A 114 27.64 -29.05 12.17
CA ARG A 114 27.95 -27.63 11.96
C ARG A 114 29.21 -27.49 11.12
N ASN A 115 29.34 -26.37 10.40
CA ASN A 115 30.51 -26.06 9.58
C ASN A 115 30.88 -27.22 8.63
N VAL A 116 29.90 -27.68 7.83
CA VAL A 116 30.06 -28.84 6.97
C VAL A 116 30.72 -28.44 5.66
N LEU A 117 31.98 -28.83 5.44
CA LEU A 117 32.66 -28.64 4.16
C LEU A 117 32.14 -29.67 3.15
N TRP A 118 31.53 -29.19 2.07
CA TRP A 118 31.16 -30.03 0.94
C TRP A 118 32.36 -30.32 0.04
N ALA A 119 32.94 -31.50 0.20
CA ALA A 119 34.09 -31.98 -0.56
C ALA A 119 33.73 -33.10 -1.55
N GLY A 120 32.48 -33.10 -2.02
CA GLY A 120 32.01 -34.06 -3.04
C GLY A 120 32.50 -33.72 -4.44
N LYS A 121 32.21 -34.60 -5.41
CA LYS A 121 32.64 -34.44 -6.81
C LYS A 121 31.74 -33.53 -7.65
N LYS A 122 30.50 -33.27 -7.20
CA LYS A 122 29.48 -32.49 -7.92
C LYS A 122 28.79 -31.54 -6.94
N PRO A 123 28.22 -30.42 -7.42
CA PRO A 123 27.36 -29.56 -6.61
C PRO A 123 26.20 -30.34 -5.97
N ILE A 124 25.70 -29.86 -4.82
CA ILE A 124 24.49 -30.39 -4.19
C ILE A 124 23.29 -29.71 -4.83
N ASP A 125 22.38 -30.49 -5.40
CA ASP A 125 21.05 -29.99 -5.72
C ASP A 125 20.18 -30.01 -4.45
N ALA A 126 19.58 -28.87 -4.12
CA ALA A 126 18.81 -28.64 -2.91
C ALA A 126 17.51 -27.89 -3.22
N TYR A 127 16.59 -27.93 -2.27
CA TYR A 127 15.44 -27.03 -2.22
C TYR A 127 15.64 -25.99 -1.13
N GLU A 128 15.08 -24.80 -1.33
CA GLU A 128 14.98 -23.78 -0.30
C GLU A 128 13.60 -23.12 -0.29
N PHE A 129 13.20 -22.64 0.88
CA PHE A 129 12.11 -21.66 1.00
C PHE A 129 12.40 -20.74 2.18
N SER A 130 11.84 -19.53 2.11
CA SER A 130 11.99 -18.52 3.16
C SER A 130 10.64 -18.14 3.75
N PHE A 131 10.66 -17.72 5.00
CA PHE A 131 9.46 -17.30 5.73
C PHE A 131 9.81 -16.32 6.85
N ILE A 132 8.80 -15.68 7.41
CA ILE A 132 8.93 -14.80 8.56
C ILE A 132 8.25 -15.47 9.75
N SER A 133 8.89 -15.40 10.92
CA SER A 133 8.27 -15.70 12.20
C SER A 133 8.71 -14.66 13.22
N GLY A 134 7.73 -13.97 13.82
CA GLY A 134 7.97 -12.75 14.59
C GLY A 134 8.70 -11.68 13.75
N GLU A 135 9.77 -11.13 14.28
CA GLU A 135 10.59 -10.08 13.63
C GLU A 135 11.81 -10.64 12.89
N HIS A 136 11.81 -11.94 12.57
CA HIS A 136 12.94 -12.61 11.94
C HIS A 136 12.53 -13.25 10.63
N ARG A 137 13.42 -13.16 9.64
CA ARG A 137 13.30 -13.91 8.39
C ARG A 137 14.18 -15.14 8.48
N TYR A 138 13.64 -16.29 8.09
CA TYR A 138 14.34 -17.55 8.09
C TYR A 138 14.35 -18.15 6.69
N ARG A 139 15.40 -18.92 6.41
CA ARG A 139 15.50 -19.78 5.23
C ARG A 139 15.70 -21.21 5.67
N VAL A 140 14.97 -22.12 5.03
CA VAL A 140 15.15 -23.57 5.15
C VAL A 140 15.88 -24.04 3.91
N VAL A 141 16.93 -24.84 4.07
CA VAL A 141 17.66 -25.44 2.96
C VAL A 141 17.72 -26.95 3.14
N THR A 142 17.36 -27.69 2.10
CA THR A 142 17.23 -29.15 2.13
C THR A 142 17.86 -29.80 0.89
N PRO A 143 19.09 -30.34 1.00
CA PRO A 143 19.69 -31.21 -0.02
C PRO A 143 18.76 -32.34 -0.49
N LYS A 144 18.48 -32.37 -1.79
CA LYS A 144 17.55 -33.33 -2.41
C LYS A 144 17.96 -34.77 -2.17
N ALA A 145 19.26 -35.06 -2.19
CA ALA A 145 19.78 -36.43 -2.10
C ALA A 145 19.54 -37.13 -0.74
N CYS A 146 19.23 -36.40 0.34
CA CYS A 146 19.13 -36.99 1.68
C CYS A 146 17.99 -36.44 2.55
N GLY A 147 17.30 -35.40 2.13
CA GLY A 147 16.25 -34.78 2.95
C GLY A 147 16.76 -34.16 4.26
N ASN A 148 18.07 -34.20 4.53
CA ASN A 148 18.70 -33.46 5.62
C ASN A 148 18.45 -31.98 5.39
N PHE A 149 18.25 -31.22 6.45
CA PHE A 149 17.95 -29.80 6.34
C PHE A 149 18.50 -29.02 7.53
N TRP A 150 18.53 -27.71 7.37
CA TRP A 150 18.77 -26.77 8.45
C TRP A 150 17.93 -25.52 8.22
N VAL A 151 17.86 -24.68 9.26
CA VAL A 151 17.24 -23.37 9.19
C VAL A 151 18.25 -22.31 9.60
N GLU A 152 18.26 -21.20 8.90
CA GLU A 152 19.15 -20.07 9.17
C GLU A 152 18.38 -18.76 9.14
N GLU A 153 18.75 -17.82 10.00
CA GLU A 153 18.23 -16.45 9.95
C GLU A 153 18.83 -15.72 8.74
N GLN A 154 17.98 -14.98 8.02
CA GLN A 154 18.38 -14.13 6.91
C GLN A 154 18.33 -12.66 7.31
N LEU A 155 19.34 -11.91 6.89
CA LEU A 155 19.39 -10.46 6.99
C LEU A 155 19.14 -9.82 5.61
N PRO A 156 18.56 -8.60 5.56
CA PRO A 156 18.09 -7.80 6.69
C PRO A 156 16.82 -8.39 7.34
N ARG A 157 16.62 -8.10 8.63
CA ARG A 157 15.38 -8.46 9.33
C ARG A 157 14.16 -7.77 8.70
N PRO A 158 12.99 -8.41 8.73
CA PRO A 158 11.75 -7.82 8.25
C PRO A 158 11.40 -6.58 9.08
N ARG A 159 10.79 -5.58 8.43
CA ARG A 159 10.50 -4.27 9.05
C ARG A 159 9.02 -3.95 9.02
N HIS A 160 8.58 -3.19 10.03
CA HIS A 160 7.34 -2.42 9.97
C HIS A 160 7.64 -1.10 9.25
N GLU A 161 7.03 -0.88 8.09
CA GLU A 161 7.34 0.30 7.28
C GLU A 161 6.10 0.77 6.53
N LEU A 162 5.84 2.07 6.60
CA LEU A 162 4.77 2.73 5.87
C LEU A 162 5.36 3.62 4.79
N ALA A 163 4.60 3.83 3.73
CA ALA A 163 4.89 4.80 2.69
C ALA A 163 3.62 5.61 2.39
N LEU A 164 3.76 6.92 2.26
CA LEU A 164 2.67 7.84 2.00
C LEU A 164 2.97 8.67 0.75
N SER A 165 2.00 8.74 -0.17
CA SER A 165 2.00 9.69 -1.29
C SER A 165 0.72 10.50 -1.24
N CYS A 166 0.80 11.83 -1.13
CA CYS A 166 -0.33 12.72 -1.27
C CYS A 166 -0.20 13.49 -2.58
N GLU A 167 -1.22 13.39 -3.42
CA GLU A 167 -1.24 13.96 -4.76
C GLU A 167 -2.41 14.93 -4.86
N ALA A 168 -2.11 16.12 -5.36
CA ALA A 168 -3.07 17.17 -5.64
C ALA A 168 -2.72 17.77 -7.01
N PRO A 169 -3.71 18.19 -7.82
CA PRO A 169 -3.42 18.83 -9.09
C PRO A 169 -2.72 20.17 -8.85
N GLY A 170 -1.72 20.52 -9.67
CA GLY A 170 -0.95 21.77 -9.49
C GLY A 170 -1.80 23.03 -9.63
N GLU A 171 -2.90 22.94 -10.39
CA GLU A 171 -3.94 23.96 -10.50
C GLU A 171 -5.29 23.34 -10.21
N SER A 172 -6.17 24.08 -9.53
CA SER A 172 -7.51 23.58 -9.29
C SER A 172 -8.33 23.49 -10.57
N THR A 173 -9.02 22.38 -10.74
CA THR A 173 -10.01 22.16 -11.80
C THR A 173 -11.33 22.89 -11.55
N GLN A 174 -11.56 23.42 -10.34
CA GLN A 174 -12.76 24.17 -9.99
C GLN A 174 -12.42 25.48 -9.29
N PRO A 175 -13.08 26.60 -9.64
CA PRO A 175 -12.94 27.81 -8.85
C PRO A 175 -13.42 27.54 -7.43
N HIS A 176 -12.60 27.88 -6.44
CA HIS A 176 -12.92 27.75 -5.01
C HIS A 176 -13.02 26.33 -4.45
N LEU A 177 -12.56 25.29 -5.16
CA LEU A 177 -12.30 23.98 -4.52
C LEU A 177 -10.86 23.57 -4.70
N VAL A 178 -10.36 22.73 -3.79
CA VAL A 178 -9.09 22.04 -3.93
C VAL A 178 -9.25 20.61 -3.45
N GLY A 179 -8.80 19.67 -4.26
CA GLY A 179 -8.84 18.24 -3.95
C GLY A 179 -7.44 17.69 -3.71
N VAL A 180 -7.33 16.76 -2.76
CA VAL A 180 -6.11 15.98 -2.53
C VAL A 180 -6.48 14.53 -2.29
N CYS A 181 -5.70 13.61 -2.85
CA CYS A 181 -5.80 12.18 -2.60
C CYS A 181 -4.48 11.68 -2.02
N CYS A 182 -4.56 11.00 -0.86
CA CYS A 182 -3.42 10.40 -0.20
C CYS A 182 -3.52 8.87 -0.25
N THR A 183 -2.46 8.23 -0.72
CA THR A 183 -2.31 6.78 -0.75
C THR A 183 -1.32 6.35 0.33
N LEU A 184 -1.82 5.65 1.35
CA LEU A 184 -1.03 4.98 2.36
C LEU A 184 -0.78 3.53 1.96
N ARG A 185 0.46 3.09 2.10
CA ARG A 185 0.90 1.72 1.84
C ARG A 185 1.70 1.18 3.02
N ASN A 186 1.48 -0.07 3.38
CA ASN A 186 2.48 -0.82 4.15
C ASN A 186 3.55 -1.33 3.18
N SER A 187 4.70 -0.66 3.15
CA SER A 187 5.85 -1.01 2.31
C SER A 187 6.78 -2.03 2.98
N GLY A 188 6.54 -2.31 4.26
CA GLY A 188 7.32 -3.26 5.04
C GLY A 188 6.93 -4.72 4.78
N ASP A 189 7.64 -5.59 5.51
CA ASP A 189 7.45 -7.03 5.48
C ASP A 189 6.46 -7.52 6.55
N LEU A 190 6.24 -6.71 7.58
CA LEU A 190 5.41 -7.03 8.74
C LEU A 190 4.11 -6.23 8.74
N GLY A 191 3.04 -6.84 9.25
CA GLY A 191 1.77 -6.15 9.44
C GLY A 191 1.92 -5.01 10.44
N GLU A 192 1.13 -3.96 10.25
CA GLU A 192 1.04 -2.85 11.18
C GLU A 192 -0.31 -2.96 11.92
N PRO A 193 -0.33 -3.26 13.24
CA PRO A 193 -1.58 -3.43 13.99
C PRO A 193 -2.53 -2.24 13.87
N GLN A 194 -2.00 -1.02 13.72
CA GLN A 194 -2.81 0.13 13.37
C GLN A 194 -1.97 1.18 12.65
N ALA A 195 -2.43 1.58 11.48
CA ALA A 195 -1.89 2.73 10.76
C ALA A 195 -2.89 3.89 10.81
N VAL A 196 -2.40 5.09 11.12
CA VAL A 196 -3.21 6.31 11.16
C VAL A 196 -2.68 7.28 10.12
N LEU A 197 -3.53 7.69 9.18
CA LEU A 197 -3.26 8.78 8.26
C LEU A 197 -3.91 10.05 8.79
N THR A 198 -3.17 11.14 8.81
CA THR A 198 -3.65 12.46 9.22
C THR A 198 -3.39 13.47 8.12
N LEU A 199 -4.41 14.26 7.80
CA LEU A 199 -4.31 15.38 6.88
C LEU A 199 -4.77 16.65 7.60
N PRO A 200 -3.86 17.58 7.94
CA PRO A 200 -4.22 18.87 8.52
C PRO A 200 -5.18 19.64 7.62
N MET A 201 -6.10 20.39 8.23
CA MET A 201 -6.97 21.31 7.52
C MET A 201 -6.12 22.44 6.93
N PRO A 202 -6.23 22.74 5.62
CA PRO A 202 -5.57 23.91 5.08
C PRO A 202 -6.10 25.19 5.74
N ALA A 203 -5.22 26.18 5.95
CA ALA A 203 -5.58 27.41 6.65
C ALA A 203 -6.76 28.14 5.97
N GLY A 204 -7.79 28.45 6.74
CA GLY A 204 -9.01 29.11 6.24
C GLY A 204 -9.80 28.27 5.24
N ALA A 205 -9.56 26.96 5.13
CA ALA A 205 -10.34 26.10 4.27
C ALA A 205 -11.40 25.34 5.05
N ARG A 206 -12.58 25.15 4.45
CA ARG A 206 -13.64 24.29 5.00
C ARG A 206 -13.66 22.97 4.25
N VAL A 207 -13.77 21.85 4.97
CA VAL A 207 -13.95 20.55 4.33
C VAL A 207 -15.32 20.49 3.66
N ARG A 208 -15.37 20.11 2.39
CA ARG A 208 -16.60 19.87 1.65
C ARG A 208 -17.05 18.42 1.78
N CYS A 209 -16.09 17.51 1.65
CA CYS A 209 -16.35 16.08 1.60
C CYS A 209 -15.05 15.30 1.74
N VAL A 210 -15.19 14.06 2.20
CA VAL A 210 -14.09 13.13 2.49
C VAL A 210 -14.47 11.73 2.02
N SER A 211 -13.47 10.96 1.60
CA SER A 211 -13.64 9.53 1.30
C SER A 211 -13.13 8.66 2.45
N GLY A 212 -13.42 7.36 2.40
CA GLY A 212 -12.78 6.39 3.29
C GLY A 212 -13.15 6.50 4.77
N GLY A 213 -14.25 7.20 5.12
CA GLY A 213 -14.75 7.31 6.49
C GLY A 213 -13.83 8.11 7.42
N ALA A 214 -13.32 9.26 6.93
CA ALA A 214 -12.49 10.13 7.75
C ALA A 214 -13.22 10.53 9.04
N ASP A 215 -12.49 10.53 10.15
CA ASP A 215 -12.90 11.21 11.37
C ASP A 215 -12.73 12.72 11.15
N THR A 216 -13.85 13.44 11.26
CA THR A 216 -13.94 14.90 11.09
C THR A 216 -14.40 15.59 12.36
N SER A 217 -14.28 14.93 13.52
CA SER A 217 -14.64 15.52 14.82
C SER A 217 -13.67 16.62 15.27
N ASP A 218 -12.50 16.71 14.64
CA ASP A 218 -11.47 17.72 14.86
C ASP A 218 -11.42 18.70 13.70
N ASP A 219 -11.79 19.96 13.95
CA ASP A 219 -11.81 21.01 12.92
C ASP A 219 -10.42 21.38 12.39
N THR A 220 -9.34 20.88 13.00
CA THR A 220 -7.96 21.17 12.60
C THR A 220 -7.35 20.11 11.69
N ARG A 221 -7.95 18.92 11.57
CA ARG A 221 -7.41 17.80 10.78
C ARG A 221 -8.44 16.72 10.47
N LEU A 222 -8.21 16.03 9.36
CA LEU A 222 -8.89 14.79 9.01
C LEU A 222 -8.03 13.59 9.42
N SER A 223 -8.64 12.53 9.95
CA SER A 223 -7.91 11.32 10.35
C SER A 223 -8.58 10.05 9.81
N TRP A 224 -7.77 9.11 9.34
CA TRP A 224 -8.20 7.77 8.93
C TRP A 224 -7.41 6.72 9.70
N LYS A 225 -8.10 5.71 10.22
CA LYS A 225 -7.49 4.61 10.97
C LYS A 225 -7.69 3.31 10.19
N PHE A 226 -6.62 2.55 10.05
CA PHE A 226 -6.62 1.25 9.41
C PHE A 226 -6.03 0.23 10.38
N ASP A 227 -6.89 -0.62 10.92
CA ASP A 227 -6.47 -1.72 11.78
C ASP A 227 -5.92 -2.88 10.94
N ASP A 228 -5.00 -3.64 11.53
CA ASP A 228 -4.40 -4.84 10.93
C ASP A 228 -3.92 -4.61 9.49
N PHE A 229 -3.17 -3.51 9.30
CA PHE A 229 -2.73 -3.06 7.98
C PHE A 229 -1.61 -3.97 7.45
N ALA A 230 -2.03 -5.00 6.70
CA ALA A 230 -1.18 -6.10 6.24
C ALA A 230 -0.01 -5.64 5.33
N PRO A 231 1.09 -6.42 5.26
CA PRO A 231 2.19 -6.15 4.32
C PRO A 231 1.69 -6.00 2.89
N GLY A 232 2.14 -4.96 2.18
CA GLY A 232 1.74 -4.67 0.81
C GLY A 232 0.33 -4.09 0.65
N ALA A 233 -0.47 -4.01 1.71
CA ALA A 233 -1.79 -3.37 1.67
C ALA A 233 -1.68 -1.89 1.30
N LYS A 234 -2.69 -1.39 0.58
CA LYS A 234 -2.81 0.00 0.13
C LYS A 234 -4.20 0.52 0.41
N ARG A 235 -4.30 1.80 0.82
CA ARG A 235 -5.55 2.54 0.97
C ARG A 235 -5.37 3.93 0.40
N THR A 236 -6.32 4.35 -0.43
CA THR A 236 -6.36 5.71 -0.98
C THR A 236 -7.57 6.42 -0.41
N VAL A 237 -7.34 7.59 0.15
CA VAL A 237 -8.36 8.46 0.73
C VAL A 237 -8.23 9.84 0.10
N CYS A 238 -9.37 10.52 -0.09
CA CYS A 238 -9.41 11.83 -0.75
C CYS A 238 -10.23 12.81 0.09
N ALA A 239 -9.88 14.08 0.02
CA ALA A 239 -10.63 15.17 0.62
C ALA A 239 -10.72 16.33 -0.35
N THR A 240 -11.87 17.01 -0.36
CA THR A 240 -12.05 18.28 -1.08
C THR A 240 -12.34 19.38 -0.09
N PHE A 241 -11.67 20.52 -0.27
CA PHE A 241 -11.78 21.68 0.59
C PHE A 241 -12.26 22.90 -0.21
N VAL A 242 -12.91 23.82 0.49
CA VAL A 242 -13.32 25.14 0.01
C VAL A 242 -12.40 26.17 0.69
N PRO A 243 -11.33 26.66 0.03
CA PRO A 243 -10.48 27.71 0.58
C PRO A 243 -11.23 29.05 0.68
N GLU A 244 -10.97 29.81 1.74
CA GLU A 244 -11.52 31.16 1.91
C GLU A 244 -10.99 32.18 0.89
N GLN A 245 -9.74 32.02 0.46
CA GLN A 245 -9.08 32.93 -0.47
C GLN A 245 -8.42 32.17 -1.63
N PRO A 246 -8.40 32.76 -2.84
CA PRO A 246 -7.57 32.22 -3.93
C PRO A 246 -6.09 32.32 -3.56
N GLY A 247 -5.26 31.44 -4.12
CA GLY A 247 -3.84 31.37 -3.80
C GLY A 247 -3.32 29.94 -3.69
N ARG A 248 -2.13 29.80 -3.10
CA ARG A 248 -1.46 28.51 -2.91
C ARG A 248 -2.04 27.80 -1.69
N VAL A 249 -2.53 26.59 -1.89
CA VAL A 249 -2.95 25.67 -0.82
C VAL A 249 -1.94 24.54 -0.74
N VAL A 250 -1.43 24.26 0.46
CA VAL A 250 -0.48 23.19 0.72
C VAL A 250 -1.17 22.10 1.52
N PHE A 251 -0.93 20.85 1.13
CA PHE A 251 -1.37 19.67 1.84
C PHE A 251 -0.15 18.96 2.43
N GLU A 252 -0.14 18.76 3.74
CA GLU A 252 0.93 18.06 4.46
C GLU A 252 0.36 16.81 5.13
N GLY A 253 0.17 15.76 4.33
CA GLY A 253 -0.27 14.48 4.85
C GLY A 253 0.83 13.82 5.68
N SER A 254 0.43 13.20 6.79
CA SER A 254 1.32 12.36 7.59
C SER A 254 0.67 11.02 7.90
N ALA A 255 1.47 10.00 8.14
CA ALA A 255 0.99 8.72 8.61
C ALA A 255 1.93 8.13 9.65
N THR A 256 1.36 7.46 10.64
CA THR A 256 2.11 6.78 11.72
C THR A 256 1.56 5.39 11.95
N GLY A 257 2.43 4.43 12.25
CA GLY A 257 2.05 3.12 12.75
C GLY A 257 2.19 3.04 14.27
N LYS A 258 1.64 1.99 14.89
CA LYS A 258 2.01 1.61 16.26
C LYS A 258 3.46 1.10 16.33
N ARG A 259 3.97 0.51 15.24
CA ARG A 259 5.33 -0.03 15.17
C ARG A 259 6.19 0.67 14.11
N ALA A 260 5.58 1.03 12.98
CA ALA A 260 6.26 1.74 11.91
C ALA A 260 6.54 3.21 12.28
N ALA A 261 7.68 3.72 11.84
CA ALA A 261 8.02 5.12 11.97
C ALA A 261 7.05 6.02 11.19
N GLY A 262 6.95 7.29 11.61
CA GLY A 262 6.14 8.29 10.93
C GLY A 262 6.69 8.63 9.54
N VAL A 263 5.78 8.84 8.60
CA VAL A 263 6.08 9.30 7.24
C VAL A 263 5.22 10.51 6.89
N SER A 264 5.71 11.36 6.00
CA SER A 264 5.01 12.55 5.55
C SER A 264 5.11 12.71 4.04
N SER A 265 4.12 13.34 3.45
CA SER A 265 4.07 13.68 2.04
C SER A 265 3.46 15.07 1.90
N GLN A 266 4.04 15.89 1.01
CA GLN A 266 3.55 17.24 0.74
C GLN A 266 3.13 17.35 -0.73
N SER A 267 2.03 18.03 -0.96
CA SER A 267 1.59 18.47 -2.28
C SER A 267 1.00 19.87 -2.20
N GLU A 268 0.82 20.51 -3.36
CA GLU A 268 0.24 21.84 -3.43
C GLU A 268 -0.69 21.98 -4.63
N THR A 269 -1.66 22.87 -4.46
CA THR A 269 -2.58 23.29 -5.53
C THR A 269 -2.65 24.81 -5.54
N ARG A 270 -2.62 25.40 -6.73
CA ARG A 270 -2.92 26.82 -6.92
C ARG A 270 -4.39 26.99 -7.26
N VAL A 271 -5.06 27.81 -6.46
CA VAL A 271 -6.45 28.23 -6.67
C VAL A 271 -6.42 29.50 -7.49
N ALA A 272 -7.04 29.46 -8.67
CA ALA A 272 -7.09 30.59 -9.58
C ALA A 272 -7.83 31.79 -8.95
N THR A 273 -7.37 33.00 -9.27
CA THR A 273 -7.96 34.28 -8.87
C THR A 273 -9.18 34.70 -9.70
N MET A 274 -9.53 33.96 -10.76
CA MET A 274 -10.62 34.31 -11.68
C MET A 274 -11.83 33.37 -11.56
N PRO A 275 -13.07 33.92 -11.59
CA PRO A 275 -14.30 33.14 -11.48
C PRO A 275 -14.69 32.60 -12.85
N ALA A 276 -14.10 31.47 -13.24
CA ALA A 276 -14.66 30.67 -14.31
C ALA A 276 -15.48 29.54 -13.69
N GLU A 277 -16.78 29.76 -13.51
CA GLU A 277 -17.66 28.79 -12.85
C GLU A 277 -17.77 27.50 -13.66
N LEU A 278 -17.49 26.36 -13.01
CA LEU A 278 -17.55 25.04 -13.64
C LEU A 278 -18.99 24.63 -13.98
N LEU A 279 -19.94 24.97 -13.11
CA LEU A 279 -21.36 24.68 -13.26
C LEU A 279 -22.17 25.96 -13.02
N GLU A 280 -22.88 26.41 -14.03
CA GLU A 280 -23.81 27.53 -13.96
C GLU A 280 -25.25 27.04 -14.20
N VAL A 281 -26.19 27.54 -13.40
CA VAL A 281 -27.63 27.28 -13.57
C VAL A 281 -28.35 28.60 -13.53
N VAL A 282 -28.93 28.99 -14.65
CA VAL A 282 -29.64 30.27 -14.84
C VAL A 282 -31.10 29.97 -15.16
N ALA A 283 -32.03 30.73 -14.57
CA ALA A 283 -33.41 30.74 -15.04
C ALA A 283 -33.55 31.85 -16.09
N GLU A 284 -34.01 31.53 -17.29
CA GLU A 284 -34.17 32.54 -18.35
C GLU A 284 -35.30 33.53 -18.07
N THR A 285 -36.30 33.09 -17.31
CA THR A 285 -37.46 33.89 -16.92
C THR A 285 -37.66 33.76 -15.41
N ASP A 286 -37.62 34.88 -14.70
CA ASP A 286 -37.83 34.98 -13.26
C ASP A 286 -38.41 36.38 -12.96
N PRO A 287 -39.67 36.52 -12.49
CA PRO A 287 -40.58 35.47 -12.03
C PRO A 287 -41.38 34.77 -13.16
N VAL A 288 -41.89 33.56 -12.88
CA VAL A 288 -42.77 32.80 -13.78
C VAL A 288 -44.21 32.80 -13.26
N LYS A 289 -45.20 33.00 -14.15
CA LYS A 289 -46.63 32.95 -13.80
C LYS A 289 -47.09 31.52 -13.48
N VAL A 290 -48.08 31.37 -12.60
CA VAL A 290 -48.73 30.07 -12.34
C VAL A 290 -49.27 29.46 -13.65
N GLY A 291 -48.97 28.18 -13.90
CA GLY A 291 -49.29 27.48 -15.15
C GLY A 291 -48.33 27.76 -16.30
N GLY A 292 -47.37 28.68 -16.13
CA GLY A 292 -46.31 28.98 -17.09
C GLY A 292 -45.19 27.93 -17.12
N GLU A 293 -44.23 28.17 -18.01
CA GLU A 293 -43.05 27.33 -18.16
C GLU A 293 -41.81 28.07 -17.62
N ALA A 294 -41.13 27.46 -16.67
CA ALA A 294 -39.80 27.85 -16.22
C ALA A 294 -38.77 27.17 -17.12
N THR A 295 -37.90 27.96 -17.76
CA THR A 295 -36.75 27.42 -18.47
C THR A 295 -35.48 27.68 -17.67
N TYR A 296 -34.77 26.60 -17.37
CA TYR A 296 -33.44 26.61 -16.79
C TYR A 296 -32.38 26.31 -17.85
N LEU A 297 -31.32 27.11 -17.85
CA LEU A 297 -30.12 26.91 -18.64
C LEU A 297 -29.02 26.38 -17.74
N VAL A 298 -28.56 25.16 -18.01
CA VAL A 298 -27.45 24.51 -17.32
C VAL A 298 -26.23 24.59 -18.21
N ARG A 299 -25.19 25.30 -17.76
CA ARG A 299 -23.92 25.40 -18.48
C ARG A 299 -22.82 24.73 -17.67
N VAL A 300 -22.02 23.92 -18.35
CA VAL A 300 -20.82 23.33 -17.78
C VAL A 300 -19.64 23.79 -18.60
N ARG A 301 -18.68 24.47 -17.98
CA ARG A 301 -17.46 24.93 -18.63
C ARG A 301 -16.28 24.36 -17.89
N ASN A 302 -15.36 23.67 -18.56
CA ASN A 302 -14.14 23.20 -17.90
C ASN A 302 -13.15 24.36 -17.75
N PRO A 303 -12.92 24.90 -16.54
CA PRO A 303 -12.00 26.02 -16.35
C PRO A 303 -10.55 25.55 -16.15
N GLY A 304 -10.32 24.25 -15.98
CA GLY A 304 -9.02 23.67 -15.68
C GLY A 304 -8.17 23.40 -16.92
N ALA A 305 -6.89 23.09 -16.69
CA ALA A 305 -5.92 22.76 -17.72
C ALA A 305 -5.97 21.29 -18.19
N GLN A 306 -6.71 20.43 -17.49
CA GLN A 306 -6.89 19.01 -17.84
C GLN A 306 -8.31 18.75 -18.35
N PRO A 307 -8.49 17.78 -19.26
CA PRO A 307 -9.83 17.36 -19.68
C PRO A 307 -10.61 16.78 -18.50
N LEU A 308 -11.93 16.90 -18.52
CA LEU A 308 -12.83 16.14 -17.65
C LEU A 308 -13.35 14.93 -18.43
N THR A 309 -13.46 13.76 -17.79
CA THR A 309 -14.03 12.55 -18.42
C THR A 309 -15.31 12.08 -17.75
N ASN A 310 -16.15 11.39 -18.54
CA ASN A 310 -17.42 10.81 -18.07
C ASN A 310 -18.32 11.85 -17.37
N VAL A 311 -18.44 13.03 -17.98
CA VAL A 311 -19.20 14.17 -17.46
C VAL A 311 -20.69 13.83 -17.47
N ARG A 312 -21.32 13.89 -16.30
CA ARG A 312 -22.73 13.55 -16.08
C ARG A 312 -23.45 14.68 -15.36
N ILE A 313 -24.67 14.96 -15.81
CA ILE A 313 -25.57 15.91 -15.17
C ILE A 313 -26.78 15.16 -14.64
N VAL A 314 -27.12 15.45 -13.39
CA VAL A 314 -28.35 14.97 -12.74
C VAL A 314 -29.12 16.19 -12.26
N ALA A 315 -30.27 16.44 -12.87
CA ALA A 315 -31.15 17.54 -12.51
C ALA A 315 -32.40 17.02 -11.77
N ARG A 316 -32.82 17.76 -10.74
CA ARG A 316 -34.03 17.50 -9.96
C ARG A 316 -34.84 18.78 -9.81
N LEU A 317 -36.10 18.72 -10.21
CA LEU A 317 -37.06 19.79 -9.98
C LEU A 317 -37.62 19.67 -8.56
N ALA A 318 -37.70 20.78 -7.84
CA ALA A 318 -38.42 20.82 -6.57
C ALA A 318 -39.95 20.69 -6.77
N ASP A 319 -40.65 20.34 -5.69
CA ASP A 319 -42.09 20.16 -5.67
C ASP A 319 -42.86 21.36 -6.26
N GLY A 320 -43.95 21.06 -6.97
CA GLY A 320 -44.75 22.07 -7.66
C GLY A 320 -44.23 22.42 -9.06
N GLN A 321 -43.31 21.63 -9.60
CA GLN A 321 -42.90 21.64 -11.00
C GLN A 321 -43.11 20.27 -11.63
N ARG A 322 -43.37 20.25 -12.95
CA ARG A 322 -43.36 19.03 -13.76
C ARG A 322 -42.47 19.25 -14.96
N TYR A 323 -41.53 18.34 -15.19
CA TYR A 323 -40.70 18.35 -16.40
C TYR A 323 -41.59 18.33 -17.65
N SER A 324 -41.36 19.26 -18.57
CA SER A 324 -42.12 19.37 -19.83
C SER A 324 -41.25 19.21 -21.08
N GLY A 325 -39.93 19.35 -20.96
CA GLY A 325 -39.00 19.08 -22.06
C GLY A 325 -37.57 19.48 -21.75
N GLY A 326 -36.63 19.01 -22.56
CA GLY A 326 -35.22 19.31 -22.41
C GLY A 326 -34.45 19.10 -23.70
N SER A 327 -33.42 19.90 -23.91
CA SER A 327 -32.56 19.86 -25.09
C SER A 327 -31.14 20.32 -24.71
N GLY A 328 -30.17 20.18 -25.61
CA GLY A 328 -28.82 20.66 -25.36
C GLY A 328 -27.74 19.84 -26.05
N ALA A 329 -26.54 19.88 -25.47
CA ALA A 329 -25.34 19.21 -25.98
C ALA A 329 -25.51 17.69 -26.13
N THR A 330 -26.39 17.07 -25.35
CA THR A 330 -26.76 15.66 -25.46
C THR A 330 -28.26 15.46 -25.26
N PRO A 331 -28.84 14.34 -25.76
CA PRO A 331 -30.25 14.02 -25.52
C PRO A 331 -30.57 13.99 -24.02
N VAL A 332 -31.71 14.57 -23.64
CA VAL A 332 -32.18 14.67 -22.25
C VAL A 332 -33.34 13.70 -22.02
N THR A 333 -33.20 12.81 -21.04
CA THR A 333 -34.24 11.84 -20.67
C THR A 333 -34.67 12.03 -19.22
N THR A 334 -35.75 11.34 -18.82
CA THR A 334 -36.22 11.32 -17.43
C THR A 334 -36.17 9.88 -16.94
N ALA A 335 -35.64 9.66 -15.74
CA ALA A 335 -35.67 8.37 -15.07
C ALA A 335 -37.01 8.15 -14.35
N ASP A 336 -37.30 6.90 -14.01
CA ASP A 336 -38.55 6.51 -13.33
C ASP A 336 -38.75 7.21 -11.98
N ASP A 337 -37.66 7.64 -11.33
CA ASP A 337 -37.66 8.38 -10.06
C ASP A 337 -37.76 9.90 -10.23
N GLY A 338 -38.03 10.39 -11.44
CA GLY A 338 -38.24 11.81 -11.74
C GLY A 338 -36.96 12.62 -11.94
N ARG A 339 -35.77 11.99 -11.89
CA ARG A 339 -34.51 12.67 -12.26
C ARG A 339 -34.45 12.98 -13.75
N ILE A 340 -33.95 14.16 -14.08
CA ILE A 340 -33.69 14.60 -15.45
C ILE A 340 -32.21 14.35 -15.75
N LEU A 341 -31.95 13.53 -16.78
CA LEU A 341 -30.64 12.97 -17.08
C LEU A 341 -30.27 13.27 -18.55
N PRO A 342 -29.49 14.33 -18.81
CA PRO A 342 -28.75 14.42 -20.06
C PRO A 342 -27.78 13.24 -20.22
N ALA A 343 -27.65 12.71 -21.44
CA ALA A 343 -26.70 11.64 -21.70
C ALA A 343 -25.26 12.09 -21.40
N ALA A 344 -24.45 11.17 -20.86
CA ALA A 344 -23.09 11.46 -20.42
C ALA A 344 -22.20 11.90 -21.60
N VAL A 345 -21.34 12.88 -21.34
CA VAL A 345 -20.32 13.33 -22.30
C VAL A 345 -19.00 12.67 -21.93
N ALA A 346 -18.44 11.90 -22.86
CA ALA A 346 -17.25 11.10 -22.61
C ALA A 346 -16.03 11.94 -22.20
N ARG A 347 -15.90 13.14 -22.76
CA ARG A 347 -14.76 14.03 -22.54
C ARG A 347 -15.15 15.49 -22.76
N LEU A 348 -14.71 16.38 -21.89
CA LEU A 348 -14.82 17.83 -21.99
C LEU A 348 -13.42 18.47 -21.92
N ALA A 349 -12.95 19.05 -23.02
CA ALA A 349 -11.60 19.60 -23.11
C ALA A 349 -11.42 20.89 -22.27
N PRO A 350 -10.19 21.28 -21.91
CA PRO A 350 -9.90 22.57 -21.28
C PRO A 350 -10.54 23.75 -22.03
N GLY A 351 -11.30 24.59 -21.33
CA GLY A 351 -11.98 25.76 -21.88
C GLY A 351 -13.26 25.48 -22.68
N GLU A 352 -13.58 24.20 -22.94
CA GLU A 352 -14.80 23.81 -23.64
C GLU A 352 -16.03 24.00 -22.74
N GLN A 353 -17.19 24.27 -23.36
CA GLN A 353 -18.45 24.50 -22.70
C GLN A 353 -19.57 23.65 -23.31
N LEU A 354 -20.40 23.09 -22.45
CA LEU A 354 -21.64 22.39 -22.77
C LEU A 354 -22.82 23.16 -22.19
N GLU A 355 -23.96 23.07 -22.87
CA GLU A 355 -25.19 23.74 -22.47
C GLU A 355 -26.39 22.81 -22.64
N TRP A 356 -27.27 22.81 -21.63
CA TRP A 356 -28.56 22.14 -21.68
C TRP A 356 -29.67 23.08 -21.23
N ARG A 357 -30.81 22.95 -21.88
CA ARG A 357 -32.06 23.63 -21.55
C ARG A 357 -33.00 22.63 -20.90
N ILE A 358 -33.50 22.95 -19.71
CA ILE A 358 -34.50 22.16 -18.98
C ILE A 358 -35.75 23.01 -18.82
N VAL A 359 -36.87 22.53 -19.33
CA VAL A 359 -38.17 23.19 -19.28
C VAL A 359 -39.08 22.45 -18.31
N ALA A 360 -39.69 23.21 -17.41
CA ALA A 360 -40.63 22.70 -16.42
C ALA A 360 -41.90 23.55 -16.38
N LYS A 361 -43.05 22.89 -16.32
CA LYS A 361 -44.34 23.54 -16.02
C LYS A 361 -44.48 23.74 -14.52
N THR A 362 -44.94 24.92 -14.13
CA THR A 362 -45.12 25.29 -12.72
C THR A 362 -46.60 25.23 -12.33
N ASP A 363 -46.98 24.29 -11.47
CA ASP A 363 -48.39 23.95 -11.21
C ASP A 363 -48.98 24.60 -9.94
N LYS A 364 -48.16 25.19 -9.06
CA LYS A 364 -48.58 25.80 -7.78
C LYS A 364 -47.91 27.16 -7.56
N ALA A 365 -48.49 28.04 -6.75
CA ALA A 365 -47.86 29.29 -6.33
C ALA A 365 -46.74 29.02 -5.27
N GLY A 366 -45.72 29.89 -5.21
CA GLY A 366 -44.59 29.80 -4.26
C GLY A 366 -43.22 29.71 -4.94
N GLU A 367 -42.12 29.71 -4.18
CA GLU A 367 -40.77 29.53 -4.77
C GLU A 367 -40.60 28.10 -5.31
N VAL A 368 -39.89 27.96 -6.43
CA VAL A 368 -39.45 26.66 -6.95
C VAL A 368 -38.00 26.71 -7.39
N SER A 369 -37.31 25.59 -7.25
CA SER A 369 -35.91 25.47 -7.60
C SER A 369 -35.63 24.30 -8.55
N LEU A 370 -34.56 24.45 -9.32
CA LEU A 370 -33.86 23.36 -9.98
C LEU A 370 -32.56 23.09 -9.21
N HIS A 371 -32.39 21.84 -8.77
CA HIS A 371 -31.15 21.34 -8.20
C HIS A 371 -30.40 20.57 -9.28
N VAL A 372 -29.14 20.92 -9.54
CA VAL A 372 -28.29 20.28 -10.55
C VAL A 372 -27.03 19.77 -9.89
N THR A 373 -26.72 18.50 -10.13
CA THR A 373 -25.51 17.82 -9.73
C THR A 373 -24.68 17.49 -10.97
N LEU A 374 -23.39 17.82 -10.95
CA LEU A 374 -22.38 17.52 -11.95
C LEU A 374 -21.38 16.53 -11.38
N GLU A 375 -21.18 15.43 -12.10
CA GLU A 375 -20.23 14.36 -11.80
C GLU A 375 -19.22 14.23 -12.95
N ALA A 376 -17.96 13.94 -12.63
CA ALA A 376 -16.89 13.60 -13.57
C ALA A 376 -15.86 12.72 -12.85
N ASP A 377 -15.06 11.95 -13.59
CA ASP A 377 -14.10 11.01 -12.97
C ASP A 377 -13.00 11.73 -12.16
N GLU A 378 -12.67 12.96 -12.53
CA GLU A 378 -11.70 13.80 -11.82
C GLU A 378 -12.26 14.37 -10.51
N PHE A 379 -13.57 14.23 -10.27
CA PHE A 379 -14.24 14.71 -9.08
C PHE A 379 -14.62 13.53 -8.19
N PHE A 380 -13.93 13.39 -7.06
CA PHE A 380 -14.42 12.50 -6.01
C PHE A 380 -15.76 12.98 -5.43
N CYS A 381 -16.00 14.30 -5.43
CA CYS A 381 -17.24 14.89 -4.92
C CYS A 381 -17.99 15.62 -6.02
N PRO A 382 -19.30 15.35 -6.17
CA PRO A 382 -20.08 16.03 -7.17
C PRO A 382 -20.17 17.53 -6.92
N VAL A 383 -20.30 18.29 -8.01
CA VAL A 383 -20.53 19.73 -7.98
C VAL A 383 -22.02 19.98 -8.01
N GLU A 384 -22.54 20.76 -7.08
CA GLU A 384 -23.97 20.99 -6.94
C GLU A 384 -24.28 22.47 -7.05
N LYS A 385 -25.34 22.80 -7.78
CA LYS A 385 -25.86 24.15 -7.88
C LYS A 385 -27.37 24.12 -7.85
N THR A 386 -27.95 25.04 -7.09
CA THR A 386 -29.39 25.22 -7.00
C THR A 386 -29.76 26.59 -7.53
N ARG A 387 -30.77 26.65 -8.40
CA ARG A 387 -31.36 27.92 -8.84
C ARG A 387 -32.83 27.95 -8.46
N ALA A 388 -33.22 28.93 -7.65
CA ALA A 388 -34.61 29.24 -7.36
C ALA A 388 -35.17 30.27 -8.36
N VAL A 389 -36.48 30.23 -8.54
CA VAL A 389 -37.28 31.15 -9.35
C VAL A 389 -38.50 31.54 -8.52
N ALA A 390 -38.77 32.85 -8.43
CA ALA A 390 -39.95 33.36 -7.77
C ALA A 390 -41.19 33.16 -8.67
N ARG A 391 -42.34 32.84 -8.07
CA ARG A 391 -43.62 32.78 -8.78
C ARG A 391 -44.56 33.85 -8.23
N ASN A 392 -45.08 34.67 -9.14
CA ASN A 392 -46.11 35.69 -8.87
C ASN A 392 -47.44 35.30 -9.51
#